data_AF-A0A7R9L6Z7-F1
#
_entry.id   AF-A0A7R9L6Z7-F1
#
_cell.length_a   1.000
_cell.length_b   1.000
_cell.length_c   1.000
_cell.angle_alpha   90.00
_cell.angle_beta   90.00
_cell.angle_gamma   90.00
#
_symmetry.space_group_name_H-M   'P 1'
#
loop_
_entity.id
_entity.type
_entity.pdbx_description
1 polymer ?
#
loop_
_entity_poly.entity_id
_entity_poly.type
_entity_poly.pdbx_seq_one_letter_code
_entity_poly.pdbx_strand_id
1 'polypeptide(L)'
;MAKCNREPRFAPYIFLDNSLDFKLVEFHKQHGINAFSLAFALSDNGACKPSWFNSVPIDDPAFIKEIQAFRALGGQLIVSTGGAGGLYLENWCHSVQELTAAYKQVLSVTGATGLDVDLEMSIPLDTVMGALVAIQKENPNITVSFTVPTQGDDYGMNDPYGVDVLKSAAAHGVNVDVVNVMVMNFHTSQPGRSYGEAITKVGEFSVQQMAKIWPQKSETELYGMLGLTPMLGLNNNQEHFMQSDAQAVVAFAKQKQIGHLGFWSINRDKQCRKVSPKFNGNWVEPDPDCSNVQQQAFEFTDIFNTIFQ
;
A
#
# COMPACT_ATOMS: atom_id res chain seq x y z
N MET A 1 -2.42 23.80 -16.04
CA MET A 1 -3.41 22.71 -15.92
C MET A 1 -2.82 21.72 -14.95
N ALA A 2 -3.43 21.56 -13.77
CA ALA A 2 -2.95 20.63 -12.75
C ALA A 2 -2.82 19.23 -13.37
N LYS A 3 -1.68 18.55 -13.18
CA LYS A 3 -1.54 17.15 -13.55
C LYS A 3 -2.66 16.41 -12.83
N CYS A 4 -3.66 15.89 -13.55
CA CYS A 4 -4.60 14.93 -12.99
C CYS A 4 -3.77 13.85 -12.28
N ASN A 5 -4.09 13.54 -11.01
CA ASN A 5 -3.44 12.48 -10.25
C ASN A 5 -3.35 11.23 -11.13
N ARG A 6 -2.13 10.84 -11.45
CA ARG A 6 -1.84 9.70 -12.35
C ARG A 6 -2.04 8.36 -11.63
N GLU A 7 -2.03 8.40 -10.30
CA GLU A 7 -2.27 7.26 -9.43
C GLU A 7 -3.74 7.21 -8.99
N PRO A 8 -4.35 6.01 -8.88
CA PRO A 8 -5.71 5.86 -8.41
C PRO A 8 -5.88 6.34 -6.96
N ARG A 9 -6.99 7.04 -6.69
CA ARG A 9 -7.31 7.54 -5.32
C ARG A 9 -7.75 6.44 -4.36
N PHE A 10 -8.13 5.28 -4.87
CA PHE A 10 -8.43 4.10 -4.06
C PHE A 10 -7.90 2.87 -4.79
N ALA A 11 -6.96 2.17 -4.19
CA ALA A 11 -6.47 0.87 -4.65
C ALA A 11 -6.16 0.00 -3.44
N PRO A 12 -7.07 -0.88 -2.99
CA PRO A 12 -6.78 -1.76 -1.88
C PRO A 12 -5.70 -2.77 -2.26
N TYR A 13 -4.95 -3.24 -1.26
CA TYR A 13 -4.01 -4.33 -1.46
C TYR A 13 -4.79 -5.63 -1.69
N ILE A 14 -4.37 -6.37 -2.71
CA ILE A 14 -4.73 -7.76 -2.89
C ILE A 14 -3.49 -8.62 -2.69
N PHE A 15 -3.58 -9.55 -1.75
CA PHE A 15 -2.51 -10.50 -1.48
C PHE A 15 -2.70 -11.70 -2.40
N LEU A 16 -1.72 -11.93 -3.28
CA LEU A 16 -1.76 -12.97 -4.31
C LEU A 16 -1.46 -14.38 -3.75
N ASP A 17 -1.98 -14.80 -2.61
CA ASP A 17 -1.61 -16.12 -2.07
C ASP A 17 -2.05 -17.32 -2.94
N ASN A 18 -1.65 -18.53 -2.51
CA ASN A 18 -2.08 -19.79 -3.14
C ASN A 18 -3.58 -20.09 -2.93
N SER A 19 -4.35 -19.20 -2.31
CA SER A 19 -5.81 -19.34 -2.22
C SER A 19 -6.45 -18.94 -3.55
N LEU A 20 -7.58 -19.56 -3.88
CA LEU A 20 -8.30 -19.34 -5.13
C LEU A 20 -9.03 -17.98 -5.21
N ASP A 21 -8.71 -17.03 -4.32
CA ASP A 21 -9.44 -15.77 -4.12
C ASP A 21 -8.82 -14.56 -4.87
N PHE A 22 -7.91 -14.78 -5.82
CA PHE A 22 -7.46 -13.73 -6.74
C PHE A 22 -8.52 -13.42 -7.82
N LYS A 23 -9.41 -12.46 -7.53
CA LYS A 23 -10.61 -12.18 -8.36
C LYS A 23 -10.86 -10.70 -8.65
N LEU A 24 -9.88 -10.03 -9.25
CA LEU A 24 -9.95 -8.61 -9.61
C LEU A 24 -11.22 -8.24 -10.40
N VAL A 25 -11.61 -9.07 -11.38
CA VAL A 25 -12.78 -8.84 -12.24
C VAL A 25 -14.07 -8.96 -11.45
N GLU A 26 -14.13 -9.89 -10.50
CA GLU A 26 -15.31 -10.08 -9.64
C GLU A 26 -15.50 -8.85 -8.74
N PHE A 27 -14.44 -8.42 -8.05
CA PHE A 27 -14.47 -7.24 -7.18
C PHE A 27 -14.78 -5.95 -7.94
N HIS A 28 -14.24 -5.79 -9.15
CA HIS A 28 -14.60 -4.68 -10.03
C HIS A 28 -16.10 -4.64 -10.34
N LYS A 29 -16.66 -5.78 -10.75
CA LYS A 29 -18.08 -5.85 -11.16
C LYS A 29 -19.05 -5.71 -10.00
N GLN A 30 -18.71 -6.25 -8.83
CA GLN A 30 -19.61 -6.27 -7.67
C GLN A 30 -19.51 -5.00 -6.83
N HIS A 31 -18.30 -4.48 -6.64
CA HIS A 31 -18.03 -3.37 -5.71
C HIS A 31 -17.53 -2.09 -6.38
N GLY A 32 -17.35 -2.10 -7.71
CA GLY A 32 -16.94 -0.92 -8.47
C GLY A 32 -15.49 -0.50 -8.22
N ILE A 33 -14.62 -1.43 -7.78
CA ILE A 33 -13.19 -1.16 -7.58
C ILE A 33 -12.51 -1.04 -8.94
N ASN A 34 -11.85 0.08 -9.19
CA ASN A 34 -11.22 0.37 -10.48
C ASN A 34 -9.69 0.28 -10.45
N ALA A 35 -9.10 0.02 -9.28
CA ALA A 35 -7.67 -0.18 -9.15
C ALA A 35 -7.30 -1.12 -8.00
N PHE A 36 -6.13 -1.77 -8.10
CA PHE A 36 -5.58 -2.63 -7.06
C PHE A 36 -4.07 -2.47 -6.93
N SER A 37 -3.57 -2.65 -5.70
CA SER A 37 -2.15 -2.83 -5.40
C SER A 37 -1.85 -4.33 -5.28
N LEU A 38 -1.08 -4.87 -6.22
CA LEU A 38 -0.68 -6.28 -6.27
C LEU A 38 0.46 -6.53 -5.28
N ALA A 39 0.20 -7.27 -4.21
CA ALA A 39 1.19 -7.58 -3.16
C ALA A 39 1.60 -9.07 -3.15
N PHE A 40 2.89 -9.42 -3.10
CA PHE A 40 4.08 -8.58 -3.32
C PHE A 40 4.98 -9.22 -4.38
N ALA A 41 5.57 -8.38 -5.23
CA ALA A 41 6.64 -8.78 -6.12
C ALA A 41 7.97 -8.80 -5.34
N LEU A 42 8.52 -10.01 -5.18
CA LEU A 42 9.67 -10.32 -4.35
C LEU A 42 10.74 -11.09 -5.13
N SER A 43 11.92 -11.26 -4.53
CA SER A 43 13.02 -12.07 -5.07
C SER A 43 12.66 -13.56 -5.10
N ASP A 44 12.87 -14.21 -6.24
CA ASP A 44 12.75 -15.65 -6.43
C ASP A 44 13.88 -16.37 -5.69
N ASN A 45 13.58 -16.90 -4.51
CA ASN A 45 14.50 -17.69 -3.69
C ASN A 45 15.88 -17.04 -3.47
N GLY A 46 15.94 -15.71 -3.38
CA GLY A 46 17.19 -14.96 -3.20
C GLY A 46 17.97 -14.67 -4.49
N ALA A 47 17.35 -14.84 -5.65
CA ALA A 47 17.91 -14.34 -6.92
C ALA A 47 17.39 -12.94 -7.23
N CYS A 48 18.17 -12.13 -7.97
CA CYS A 48 17.65 -10.92 -8.63
C CYS A 48 16.72 -11.31 -9.79
N LYS A 49 15.54 -11.82 -9.45
CA LYS A 49 14.49 -12.25 -10.36
C LYS A 49 13.15 -12.06 -9.65
N PRO A 50 12.21 -11.31 -10.24
CA PRO A 50 10.89 -11.12 -9.65
C PRO A 50 10.06 -12.40 -9.64
N SER A 51 9.32 -12.58 -8.54
CA SER A 51 8.37 -13.66 -8.27
C SER A 51 7.29 -13.17 -7.30
N TRP A 52 6.15 -13.85 -7.25
CA TRP A 52 5.19 -13.70 -6.17
C TRP A 52 5.57 -14.66 -5.03
N PHE A 53 5.47 -14.22 -3.77
CA PHE A 53 5.77 -15.06 -2.58
C PHE A 53 7.10 -15.80 -2.63
N ASN A 54 8.13 -15.12 -3.13
CA ASN A 54 9.50 -15.62 -3.29
C ASN A 54 9.69 -16.86 -4.17
N SER A 55 8.65 -17.38 -4.84
CA SER A 55 8.76 -18.67 -5.53
C SER A 55 7.78 -18.88 -6.68
N VAL A 56 6.64 -18.19 -6.70
CA VAL A 56 5.68 -18.28 -7.80
C VAL A 56 6.15 -17.37 -8.94
N PRO A 57 6.27 -17.85 -10.19
CA PRO A 57 6.72 -17.02 -11.30
C PRO A 57 5.91 -15.72 -11.42
N ILE A 58 6.58 -14.59 -11.68
CA ILE A 58 5.90 -13.29 -11.80
C ILE A 58 4.85 -13.29 -12.93
N ASP A 59 5.07 -14.14 -13.94
CA ASP A 59 4.22 -14.37 -15.10
C ASP A 59 3.34 -15.63 -14.99
N ASP A 60 3.03 -16.07 -13.76
CA ASP A 60 2.15 -17.21 -13.54
C ASP A 60 0.83 -17.06 -14.33
N PRO A 61 0.48 -18.03 -15.21
CA PRO A 61 -0.67 -17.90 -16.11
C PRO A 61 -2.00 -17.65 -15.41
N ALA A 62 -2.19 -18.12 -14.18
CA ALA A 62 -3.42 -17.92 -13.42
C ALA A 62 -3.58 -16.44 -13.05
N PHE A 63 -2.53 -15.81 -12.51
CA PHE A 63 -2.55 -14.39 -12.16
C PHE A 63 -2.60 -13.50 -13.40
N ILE A 64 -1.81 -13.81 -14.43
CA ILE A 64 -1.76 -13.01 -15.66
C ILE A 64 -3.10 -12.99 -16.38
N LYS A 65 -3.82 -14.12 -16.42
CA LYS A 65 -5.15 -14.17 -17.03
C LYS A 65 -6.12 -13.21 -16.34
N GLU A 66 -6.16 -13.20 -15.02
CA GLU A 66 -7.06 -12.33 -14.25
C GLU A 66 -6.63 -10.85 -14.33
N ILE A 67 -5.32 -10.57 -14.26
CA ILE A 67 -4.75 -9.22 -14.46
C ILE A 67 -5.12 -8.66 -15.83
N GLN A 68 -4.95 -9.45 -16.90
CA GLN A 68 -5.29 -9.02 -18.26
C GLN A 68 -6.79 -8.80 -18.42
N ALA A 69 -7.63 -9.66 -17.83
CA ALA A 69 -9.07 -9.51 -17.87
C ALA A 69 -9.54 -8.24 -17.15
N PHE A 70 -8.97 -7.92 -15.98
CA PHE A 70 -9.27 -6.68 -15.25
C PHE A 70 -8.81 -5.43 -16.02
N ARG A 71 -7.59 -5.45 -16.59
CA ARG A 71 -7.09 -4.35 -17.42
C ARG A 71 -7.91 -4.13 -18.68
N ALA A 72 -8.45 -5.19 -19.28
CA ALA A 72 -9.36 -5.08 -20.44
C ALA A 72 -10.67 -4.35 -20.11
N LEU A 73 -11.04 -4.28 -18.81
CA LEU A 73 -12.16 -3.48 -18.31
C LEU A 73 -11.76 -2.03 -17.96
N GLY A 74 -10.52 -1.63 -18.20
CA GLY A 74 -9.99 -0.31 -17.84
C GLY A 74 -9.41 -0.23 -16.44
N GLY A 75 -9.26 -1.38 -15.75
CA GLY A 75 -8.68 -1.45 -14.42
C GLY A 75 -7.23 -0.98 -14.37
N GLN A 76 -6.88 -0.21 -13.34
CA GLN A 76 -5.53 0.30 -13.09
C GLN A 76 -4.81 -0.58 -12.08
N LEU A 77 -3.50 -0.75 -12.22
CA LEU A 77 -2.72 -1.59 -11.34
C LEU A 77 -1.49 -0.84 -10.84
N ILE A 78 -1.26 -1.00 -9.54
CA ILE A 78 -0.01 -0.71 -8.85
C ILE A 78 0.61 -2.06 -8.53
N VAL A 79 1.92 -2.22 -8.73
CA VAL A 79 2.64 -3.38 -8.21
C VAL A 79 3.45 -2.97 -7.00
N SER A 80 3.30 -3.71 -5.91
CA SER A 80 4.00 -3.43 -4.66
C SER A 80 5.15 -4.42 -4.45
N THR A 81 6.33 -3.91 -4.11
CA THR A 81 7.49 -4.69 -3.68
C THR A 81 7.74 -4.48 -2.19
N GLY A 82 8.38 -5.46 -1.54
CA GLY A 82 8.67 -5.38 -0.11
C GLY A 82 7.57 -5.97 0.78
N GLY A 83 7.02 -5.18 1.71
CA GLY A 83 5.99 -5.59 2.68
C GLY A 83 6.54 -6.29 3.95
N ALA A 84 5.66 -6.72 4.85
CA ALA A 84 6.05 -7.19 6.20
C ALA A 84 7.05 -8.37 6.27
N GLY A 85 7.27 -9.09 5.18
CA GLY A 85 8.23 -10.18 5.11
C GLY A 85 8.60 -10.60 3.70
N GLY A 86 9.42 -11.65 3.62
CA GLY A 86 9.92 -12.19 2.35
C GLY A 86 11.25 -11.60 1.93
N LEU A 87 11.78 -12.10 0.81
CA LEU A 87 13.04 -11.65 0.23
C LEU A 87 12.79 -10.47 -0.71
N TYR A 88 13.10 -9.25 -0.28
CA TYR A 88 12.89 -8.02 -1.06
C TYR A 88 13.74 -8.01 -2.34
N LEU A 89 13.17 -7.58 -3.47
CA LEU A 89 13.94 -7.41 -4.70
C LEU A 89 15.07 -6.41 -4.51
N GLU A 90 14.81 -5.38 -3.73
CA GLU A 90 15.70 -4.29 -3.35
C GLU A 90 16.98 -4.78 -2.67
N ASN A 91 16.91 -5.89 -1.92
CA ASN A 91 18.05 -6.46 -1.22
C ASN A 91 18.80 -7.52 -2.05
N TRP A 92 18.16 -8.09 -3.06
CA TRP A 92 18.70 -9.21 -3.86
C TRP A 92 19.12 -8.82 -5.28
N CYS A 93 18.75 -7.63 -5.75
CA CYS A 93 19.33 -6.99 -6.92
C CYS A 93 20.42 -6.01 -6.46
N HIS A 94 21.68 -6.31 -6.75
CA HIS A 94 22.83 -5.68 -6.07
C HIS A 94 23.35 -4.44 -6.79
N SER A 95 22.71 -4.04 -7.88
CA SER A 95 23.05 -2.82 -8.63
C SER A 95 21.80 -2.10 -9.14
N VAL A 96 21.96 -0.81 -9.43
CA VAL A 96 20.90 0.02 -10.02
C VAL A 96 20.36 -0.62 -11.30
N GLN A 97 21.24 -1.16 -12.15
CA GLN A 97 20.89 -1.76 -13.43
C GLN A 97 20.05 -3.03 -13.25
N GLU A 98 20.47 -3.91 -12.32
CA GLU A 98 19.76 -5.15 -12.00
C GLU A 98 18.36 -4.84 -11.43
N LEU A 99 18.27 -3.93 -10.46
CA LEU A 99 16.99 -3.58 -9.84
C LEU A 99 16.06 -2.87 -10.84
N THR A 100 16.60 -1.98 -11.69
CA THR A 100 15.82 -1.35 -12.78
C THR A 100 15.26 -2.42 -13.72
N ALA A 101 16.05 -3.42 -14.09
CA ALA A 101 15.60 -4.51 -14.97
C ALA A 101 14.50 -5.34 -14.31
N ALA A 102 14.62 -5.65 -13.01
CA ALA A 102 13.61 -6.37 -12.25
C ALA A 102 12.29 -5.59 -12.18
N TYR A 103 12.32 -4.30 -11.80
CA TYR A 103 11.12 -3.45 -11.79
C TYR A 103 10.46 -3.35 -13.17
N LYS A 104 11.25 -3.19 -14.25
CA LYS A 104 10.73 -3.18 -15.62
C LYS A 104 10.04 -4.48 -15.98
N GLN A 105 10.61 -5.63 -15.58
CA GLN A 105 10.00 -6.92 -15.84
C GLN A 105 8.64 -7.02 -15.15
N VAL A 106 8.55 -6.66 -13.87
CA VAL A 106 7.28 -6.69 -13.13
C VAL A 106 6.23 -5.77 -13.75
N LEU A 107 6.60 -4.52 -14.05
CA LEU A 107 5.71 -3.54 -14.67
C LEU A 107 5.25 -4.00 -16.07
N SER A 108 6.13 -4.61 -16.86
CA SER A 108 5.81 -5.12 -18.20
C SER A 108 4.84 -6.31 -18.14
N VAL A 109 5.10 -7.27 -17.25
CA VAL A 109 4.32 -8.50 -17.12
C VAL A 109 2.90 -8.20 -16.60
N THR A 110 2.79 -7.35 -15.57
CA THR A 110 1.51 -6.97 -14.99
C THR A 110 0.79 -5.90 -15.82
N GLY A 111 1.55 -5.07 -16.54
CA GLY A 111 1.06 -3.85 -17.18
C GLY A 111 0.61 -2.77 -16.19
N ALA A 112 1.11 -2.83 -14.95
CA ALA A 112 0.93 -1.80 -13.94
C ALA A 112 1.59 -0.48 -14.38
N THR A 113 0.99 0.62 -13.95
CA THR A 113 1.51 1.98 -14.18
C THR A 113 1.95 2.66 -12.89
N GLY A 114 1.70 2.05 -11.74
CA GLY A 114 2.30 2.44 -10.46
C GLY A 114 3.27 1.38 -9.96
N LEU A 115 4.38 1.83 -9.38
CA LEU A 115 5.32 1.04 -8.61
C LEU A 115 5.31 1.53 -7.17
N ASP A 116 4.90 0.66 -6.27
CA ASP A 116 4.90 0.89 -4.84
C ASP A 116 6.09 0.16 -4.19
N VAL A 117 6.92 0.90 -3.46
CA VAL A 117 7.99 0.32 -2.65
C VAL A 117 7.52 0.34 -1.20
N ASP A 118 7.07 -0.80 -0.70
CA ASP A 118 6.56 -1.00 0.66
C ASP A 118 7.69 -1.41 1.61
N LEU A 119 8.05 -0.49 2.51
CA LEU A 119 9.29 -0.52 3.26
C LEU A 119 9.05 -0.77 4.75
N GLU A 120 9.11 -2.04 5.14
CA GLU A 120 9.04 -2.46 6.55
C GLU A 120 10.39 -2.95 7.09
N MET A 121 11.44 -2.94 6.26
CA MET A 121 12.82 -3.28 6.62
C MET A 121 13.86 -2.50 5.82
N SER A 122 15.13 -2.61 6.22
CA SER A 122 16.25 -1.89 5.59
C SER A 122 16.50 -2.32 4.14
N ILE A 123 16.62 -1.34 3.25
CA ILE A 123 16.98 -1.48 1.83
C ILE A 123 18.25 -0.68 1.48
N PRO A 124 18.99 -1.03 0.42
CA PRO A 124 20.11 -0.22 -0.09
C PRO A 124 19.60 1.04 -0.81
N LEU A 125 19.43 2.14 -0.07
CA LEU A 125 18.77 3.36 -0.56
C LEU A 125 19.33 3.89 -1.88
N ASP A 126 20.65 4.02 -2.04
CA ASP A 126 21.25 4.57 -3.28
C ASP A 126 20.92 3.70 -4.50
N THR A 127 20.92 2.37 -4.32
CA THR A 127 20.54 1.42 -5.39
C THR A 127 19.07 1.56 -5.75
N VAL A 128 18.19 1.63 -4.76
CA VAL A 128 16.73 1.75 -4.96
C VAL A 128 16.38 3.08 -5.60
N MET A 129 16.86 4.20 -5.05
CA MET A 129 16.58 5.54 -5.60
C MET A 129 17.14 5.68 -7.02
N GLY A 130 18.34 5.17 -7.28
CA GLY A 130 18.93 5.15 -8.62
C GLY A 130 18.08 4.36 -9.62
N ALA A 131 17.51 3.22 -9.21
CA ALA A 131 16.65 2.42 -10.06
C ALA A 131 15.31 3.11 -10.35
N LEU A 132 14.70 3.74 -9.34
CA LEU A 132 13.45 4.49 -9.49
C LEU A 132 13.63 5.70 -10.43
N VAL A 133 14.74 6.45 -10.30
CA VAL A 133 15.09 7.53 -11.24
C VAL A 133 15.26 6.99 -12.67
N ALA A 134 15.91 5.83 -12.84
CA ALA A 134 16.08 5.21 -14.16
C ALA A 134 14.73 4.82 -14.78
N ILE A 135 13.83 4.20 -14.01
CA ILE A 135 12.46 3.86 -14.43
C ILE A 135 11.71 5.11 -14.89
N GLN A 136 11.71 6.17 -14.08
CA GLN A 136 10.96 7.40 -14.37
C GLN A 136 11.54 8.17 -15.57
N LYS A 137 12.86 8.08 -15.79
CA LYS A 137 13.51 8.65 -16.97
C LYS A 137 13.11 7.92 -18.26
N GLU A 138 13.01 6.60 -18.21
CA GLU A 138 12.61 5.79 -19.37
C GLU A 138 11.11 5.90 -19.66
N ASN A 139 10.28 5.93 -18.62
CA ASN A 139 8.84 6.07 -18.73
C ASN A 139 8.28 7.06 -17.68
N PRO A 140 8.15 8.35 -18.05
CA PRO A 140 7.63 9.38 -17.17
C PRO A 140 6.15 9.21 -16.77
N ASN A 141 5.46 8.19 -17.28
CA ASN A 141 4.09 7.87 -16.89
C ASN A 141 4.00 6.86 -15.74
N ILE A 142 5.11 6.21 -15.35
CA ILE A 142 5.14 5.38 -14.16
C ILE A 142 5.08 6.27 -12.92
N THR A 143 4.09 6.04 -12.07
CA THR A 143 4.03 6.66 -10.74
C THR A 143 4.85 5.85 -9.75
N VAL A 144 5.47 6.55 -8.80
CA VAL A 144 6.22 5.92 -7.71
C VAL A 144 5.59 6.28 -6.38
N SER A 145 5.19 5.26 -5.62
CA SER A 145 4.75 5.39 -4.24
C SER A 145 5.75 4.75 -3.28
N PHE A 146 5.82 5.31 -2.08
CA PHE A 146 6.48 4.68 -0.95
C PHE A 146 5.44 4.36 0.11
N THR A 147 5.30 3.08 0.44
CA THR A 147 4.49 2.64 1.57
C THR A 147 5.38 2.50 2.79
N VAL A 148 5.04 3.22 3.88
CA VAL A 148 5.93 3.41 5.02
C VAL A 148 5.21 3.21 6.37
N PRO A 149 5.90 2.71 7.41
CA PRO A 149 5.28 2.42 8.70
C PRO A 149 4.87 3.68 9.46
N THR A 150 3.85 3.54 10.29
CA THR A 150 3.46 4.55 11.28
C THR A 150 4.26 4.36 12.57
N GLN A 151 4.69 5.45 13.19
CA GLN A 151 5.19 5.44 14.56
C GLN A 151 4.07 5.64 15.58
N GLY A 152 3.19 6.63 15.35
CA GLY A 152 2.09 6.94 16.26
C GLY A 152 1.32 8.20 15.87
N ASP A 153 0.17 8.40 16.50
CA ASP A 153 -0.75 9.52 16.28
C ASP A 153 -0.32 10.84 16.95
N ASP A 154 0.88 10.87 17.53
CA ASP A 154 1.59 12.02 18.06
C ASP A 154 2.87 12.33 17.26
N TYR A 155 3.17 11.55 16.21
CA TYR A 155 4.43 11.64 15.46
C TYR A 155 4.28 11.56 13.94
N GLY A 156 3.44 10.68 13.41
CA GLY A 156 3.31 10.41 11.97
C GLY A 156 4.04 9.14 11.51
N MET A 157 4.72 9.22 10.37
CA MET A 157 5.56 8.16 9.82
C MET A 157 6.75 7.88 10.74
N ASN A 158 7.22 6.63 10.76
CA ASN A 158 8.36 6.24 11.57
C ASN A 158 9.72 6.63 10.96
N ASP A 159 10.75 6.53 11.79
CA ASP A 159 12.15 6.43 11.37
C ASP A 159 12.72 5.05 11.77
N PRO A 160 13.66 4.48 10.99
CA PRO A 160 14.29 5.03 9.79
C PRO A 160 13.53 4.71 8.47
N TYR A 161 12.46 3.92 8.53
CA TYR A 161 11.81 3.36 7.34
C TYR A 161 10.79 4.30 6.67
N GLY A 162 10.44 5.42 7.29
CA GLY A 162 9.59 6.47 6.73
C GLY A 162 10.36 7.72 6.31
N VAL A 163 10.63 8.63 7.26
CA VAL A 163 11.11 9.98 6.94
C VAL A 163 12.48 9.95 6.26
N ASP A 164 13.41 9.12 6.74
CA ASP A 164 14.76 9.04 6.18
C ASP A 164 14.81 8.46 4.75
N VAL A 165 13.94 7.49 4.42
CA VAL A 165 13.77 7.01 3.03
C VAL A 165 13.32 8.15 2.13
N LEU A 166 12.31 8.90 2.55
CA LEU A 166 11.74 9.99 1.75
C LEU A 166 12.74 11.15 1.56
N LYS A 167 13.58 11.43 2.57
CA LYS A 167 14.72 12.35 2.41
C LYS A 167 15.70 11.86 1.34
N SER A 168 16.02 10.57 1.34
CA SER A 168 16.89 9.98 0.32
C SER A 168 16.27 10.07 -1.07
N ALA A 169 14.98 9.76 -1.22
CA ALA A 169 14.24 9.89 -2.47
C ALA A 169 14.28 11.33 -3.01
N ALA A 170 14.03 12.32 -2.14
CA ALA A 170 14.10 13.72 -2.50
C ALA A 170 15.52 14.16 -2.91
N ALA A 171 16.55 13.72 -2.18
CA ALA A 171 17.95 14.04 -2.48
C ALA A 171 18.44 13.44 -3.81
N HIS A 172 17.95 12.25 -4.17
CA HIS A 172 18.26 11.57 -5.42
C HIS A 172 17.42 12.06 -6.62
N GLY A 173 16.39 12.88 -6.37
CA GLY A 173 15.52 13.41 -7.41
C GLY A 173 14.45 12.43 -7.91
N VAL A 174 14.06 11.45 -7.09
CA VAL A 174 12.89 10.61 -7.37
C VAL A 174 11.64 11.49 -7.35
N ASN A 175 10.81 11.42 -8.38
CA ASN A 175 9.49 12.05 -8.35
C ASN A 175 8.54 11.16 -7.54
N VAL A 176 8.37 11.46 -6.26
CA VAL A 176 7.42 10.75 -5.40
C VAL A 176 6.01 11.24 -5.70
N ASP A 177 5.16 10.35 -6.19
CA ASP A 177 3.76 10.64 -6.51
C ASP A 177 2.87 10.43 -5.28
N VAL A 178 3.10 9.36 -4.52
CA VAL A 178 2.36 9.04 -3.28
C VAL A 178 3.30 8.65 -2.13
N VAL A 179 3.02 9.18 -0.94
CA VAL A 179 3.59 8.73 0.34
C VAL A 179 2.46 8.03 1.11
N ASN A 180 2.41 6.71 1.03
CA ASN A 180 1.35 5.89 1.57
C ASN A 180 1.70 5.43 2.99
N VAL A 181 1.05 6.00 4.01
CA VAL A 181 1.36 5.68 5.40
C VAL A 181 0.53 4.47 5.84
N MET A 182 1.21 3.41 6.29
CA MET A 182 0.59 2.24 6.92
C MET A 182 0.07 2.61 8.30
N VAL A 183 -1.16 3.11 8.35
CA VAL A 183 -1.84 3.58 9.56
C VAL A 183 -2.47 2.41 10.32
N MET A 184 -1.60 1.50 10.73
CA MET A 184 -1.91 0.24 11.40
C MET A 184 -0.87 -0.08 12.47
N ASN A 185 -1.18 -1.04 13.36
CA ASN A 185 -0.24 -1.59 14.35
C ASN A 185 0.40 -0.57 15.32
N PHE A 186 -0.28 0.56 15.57
CA PHE A 186 0.09 1.55 16.61
C PHE A 186 -1.06 1.75 17.60
N HIS A 187 -0.77 2.21 18.82
CA HIS A 187 -1.78 2.51 19.84
C HIS A 187 -2.14 4.01 19.85
N THR A 188 -3.36 4.32 20.27
CA THR A 188 -3.78 5.72 20.46
C THR A 188 -3.01 6.36 21.62
N SER A 189 -2.37 7.51 21.41
CA SER A 189 -1.62 8.22 22.47
C SER A 189 -2.51 8.89 23.52
N GLN A 190 -3.81 9.05 23.25
CA GLN A 190 -4.73 9.79 24.12
C GLN A 190 -5.92 8.93 24.58
N PRO A 191 -6.24 8.91 25.89
CA PRO A 191 -7.44 8.23 26.39
C PRO A 191 -8.72 8.78 25.75
N GLY A 192 -9.62 7.87 25.34
CA GLY A 192 -10.93 8.22 24.79
C GLY A 192 -10.93 8.66 23.32
N ARG A 193 -9.75 8.73 22.67
CA ARG A 193 -9.64 8.93 21.22
C ARG A 193 -10.02 7.64 20.49
N SER A 194 -10.84 7.75 19.45
CA SER A 194 -11.12 6.61 18.55
C SER A 194 -9.92 6.29 17.66
N TYR A 195 -9.85 5.05 17.16
CA TYR A 195 -8.75 4.66 16.29
C TYR A 195 -8.76 5.43 14.96
N GLY A 196 -9.96 5.68 14.40
CA GLY A 196 -10.13 6.53 13.22
C GLY A 196 -9.60 7.95 13.43
N GLU A 197 -9.90 8.60 14.56
CA GLU A 197 -9.33 9.92 14.89
C GLU A 197 -7.81 9.86 15.02
N ALA A 198 -7.26 8.82 15.65
CA ALA A 198 -5.82 8.63 15.76
C ALA A 198 -5.15 8.52 14.37
N ILE A 199 -5.75 7.76 13.44
CA ILE A 199 -5.29 7.66 12.06
C ILE A 199 -5.28 9.03 11.35
N THR A 200 -6.31 9.85 11.53
CA THR A 200 -6.31 11.21 10.95
C THR A 200 -5.17 12.07 11.49
N LYS A 201 -4.81 11.92 12.77
CA LYS A 201 -3.66 12.61 13.37
C LYS A 201 -2.33 12.11 12.80
N VAL A 202 -2.18 10.81 12.58
CA VAL A 202 -1.02 10.27 11.86
C VAL A 202 -0.88 10.95 10.49
N GLY A 203 -1.98 11.08 9.75
CA GLY A 203 -1.98 11.78 8.45
C GLY A 203 -1.55 13.25 8.53
N GLU A 204 -2.07 14.00 9.51
CA GLU A 204 -1.67 15.40 9.75
C GLU A 204 -0.18 15.54 10.07
N PHE A 205 0.35 14.71 10.99
CA PHE A 205 1.77 14.73 11.35
C PHE A 205 2.67 14.28 10.20
N SER A 206 2.22 13.31 9.41
CA SER A 206 2.95 12.85 8.21
C SER A 206 3.11 13.99 7.20
N VAL A 207 2.06 14.78 6.96
CA VAL A 207 2.15 15.98 6.11
C VAL A 207 3.12 17.02 6.68
N GLN A 208 3.16 17.21 8.00
CA GLN A 208 4.16 18.10 8.63
C GLN A 208 5.60 17.59 8.46
N GLN A 209 5.82 16.27 8.50
CA GLN A 209 7.11 15.66 8.20
C GLN A 209 7.47 15.86 6.72
N MET A 210 6.54 15.59 5.81
CA MET A 210 6.74 15.79 4.36
C MET A 210 7.03 17.26 4.01
N ALA A 211 6.42 18.23 4.70
CA ALA A 211 6.70 19.66 4.51
C ALA A 211 8.16 20.04 4.80
N LYS A 212 8.84 19.30 5.69
CA LYS A 212 10.28 19.49 5.95
C LYS A 212 11.16 18.90 4.85
N ILE A 213 10.66 17.89 4.13
CA ILE A 213 11.36 17.23 3.02
C ILE A 213 11.17 18.01 1.72
N TRP A 214 9.95 18.48 1.47
CA TRP A 214 9.58 19.25 0.28
C TRP A 214 9.00 20.63 0.65
N PRO A 215 9.82 21.55 1.20
CA PRO A 215 9.36 22.86 1.67
C PRO A 215 8.79 23.77 0.57
N GLN A 216 9.05 23.44 -0.70
CA GLN A 216 8.50 24.13 -1.86
C GLN A 216 7.05 23.74 -2.20
N LYS A 217 6.54 22.64 -1.64
CA LYS A 217 5.16 22.18 -1.89
C LYS A 217 4.20 22.82 -0.89
N SER A 218 3.05 23.25 -1.36
CA SER A 218 1.94 23.72 -0.52
C SER A 218 1.33 22.56 0.29
N GLU A 219 0.63 22.89 1.38
CA GLU A 219 -0.08 21.90 2.19
C GLU A 219 -1.06 21.06 1.35
N THR A 220 -1.79 21.68 0.42
CA THR A 220 -2.70 20.98 -0.49
C THR A 220 -1.96 20.00 -1.41
N GLU A 221 -0.78 20.36 -1.94
CA GLU A 221 0.03 19.44 -2.72
C GLU A 221 0.56 18.27 -1.89
N LEU A 222 0.90 18.51 -0.62
CA LEU A 222 1.37 17.47 0.30
C LEU A 222 0.25 16.50 0.69
N TYR A 223 -0.97 16.99 0.96
CA TYR A 223 -2.13 16.09 1.12
C TYR A 223 -2.47 15.36 -0.18
N GLY A 224 -2.31 16.01 -1.33
CA GLY A 224 -2.45 15.35 -2.64
C GLY A 224 -1.42 14.25 -2.91
N MET A 225 -0.28 14.25 -2.19
CA MET A 225 0.70 13.17 -2.17
C MET A 225 0.45 12.16 -1.05
N LEU A 226 -0.32 12.50 -0.01
CA LEU A 226 -0.57 11.60 1.11
C LEU A 226 -1.42 10.40 0.64
N GLY A 227 -1.01 9.22 1.08
CA GLY A 227 -1.80 8.00 1.09
C GLY A 227 -2.01 7.51 2.52
N LEU A 228 -3.15 6.88 2.80
CA LEU A 228 -3.40 6.19 4.08
C LEU A 228 -3.88 4.76 3.82
N THR A 229 -3.20 3.80 4.43
CA THR A 229 -3.52 2.36 4.35
C THR A 229 -3.66 1.79 5.76
N PRO A 230 -4.88 1.65 6.30
CA PRO A 230 -5.12 0.89 7.52
C PRO A 230 -5.13 -0.62 7.25
N MET A 231 -5.00 -1.41 8.30
CA MET A 231 -5.26 -2.84 8.28
C MET A 231 -6.69 -3.08 8.79
N LEU A 232 -7.51 -3.82 8.03
CA LEU A 232 -8.94 -3.98 8.33
C LEU A 232 -9.18 -4.79 9.61
N GLY A 233 -10.08 -4.38 10.51
CA GLY A 233 -10.38 -5.15 11.70
C GLY A 233 -9.18 -5.34 12.64
N LEU A 234 -8.96 -6.57 13.15
CA LEU A 234 -7.93 -6.85 14.15
C LEU A 234 -6.51 -6.67 13.58
N ASN A 235 -5.72 -5.84 14.26
CA ASN A 235 -4.31 -5.58 13.99
C ASN A 235 -3.38 -6.44 14.85
N ASN A 236 -2.10 -6.50 14.49
CA ASN A 236 -1.09 -7.29 15.20
C ASN A 236 -0.90 -6.84 16.66
N ASN A 237 -1.07 -5.54 16.92
CA ASN A 237 -1.02 -4.95 18.26
C ASN A 237 -2.35 -5.06 19.04
N GLN A 238 -3.32 -5.82 18.52
CA GLN A 238 -4.65 -6.01 19.10
C GLN A 238 -5.54 -4.76 19.10
N GLU A 239 -5.20 -3.72 18.34
CA GLU A 239 -6.16 -2.67 17.97
C GLU A 239 -7.16 -3.20 16.95
N HIS A 240 -8.36 -2.61 16.91
CA HIS A 240 -9.41 -2.99 15.98
C HIS A 240 -9.77 -1.79 15.11
N PHE A 241 -9.49 -1.87 13.81
CA PHE A 241 -10.00 -0.91 12.83
C PHE A 241 -11.42 -1.28 12.43
N MET A 242 -12.39 -0.54 12.94
CA MET A 242 -13.82 -0.77 12.74
C MET A 242 -14.36 0.05 11.57
N GLN A 243 -15.57 -0.25 11.12
CA GLN A 243 -16.25 0.46 10.02
C GLN A 243 -16.43 1.96 10.32
N SER A 244 -16.63 2.33 11.58
CA SER A 244 -16.67 3.73 12.00
C SER A 244 -15.33 4.45 11.77
N ASP A 245 -14.21 3.74 11.97
CA ASP A 245 -12.88 4.29 11.71
C ASP A 245 -12.66 4.47 10.21
N ALA A 246 -13.11 3.51 9.39
CA ALA A 246 -13.12 3.63 7.94
C ALA A 246 -13.90 4.86 7.45
N GLN A 247 -15.08 5.11 8.02
CA GLN A 247 -15.87 6.31 7.71
C GLN A 247 -15.12 7.60 8.08
N ALA A 248 -14.46 7.63 9.24
CA ALA A 248 -13.67 8.78 9.66
C ALA A 248 -12.48 9.04 8.71
N VAL A 249 -11.76 7.98 8.30
CA VAL A 249 -10.64 8.08 7.36
C VAL A 249 -11.11 8.58 6.00
N VAL A 250 -12.21 8.06 5.47
CA VAL A 250 -12.76 8.52 4.17
C VAL A 250 -13.24 9.96 4.26
N ALA A 251 -13.90 10.36 5.34
CA ALA A 251 -14.33 11.75 5.55
C ALA A 251 -13.13 12.71 5.60
N PHE A 252 -12.07 12.34 6.31
CA PHE A 252 -10.82 13.09 6.34
C PHE A 252 -10.17 13.17 4.96
N ALA A 253 -10.12 12.07 4.23
CA ALA A 253 -9.57 12.02 2.88
C ALA A 253 -10.32 12.92 1.90
N LYS A 254 -11.65 12.98 1.98
CA LYS A 254 -12.47 13.92 1.21
C LYS A 254 -12.20 15.37 1.61
N GLN A 255 -12.17 15.66 2.91
CA GLN A 255 -11.97 17.00 3.44
C GLN A 255 -10.61 17.59 3.05
N LYS A 256 -9.55 16.78 3.14
CA LYS A 256 -8.17 17.21 2.88
C LYS A 256 -7.72 16.99 1.44
N GLN A 257 -8.57 16.39 0.61
CA GLN A 257 -8.24 16.00 -0.77
C GLN A 257 -7.01 15.07 -0.83
N ILE A 258 -7.00 14.06 0.04
CA ILE A 258 -5.94 13.04 0.07
C ILE A 258 -5.83 12.36 -1.30
N GLY A 259 -4.57 12.14 -1.71
CA GLY A 259 -4.20 11.59 -3.00
C GLY A 259 -4.58 10.13 -3.18
N HIS A 260 -4.44 9.33 -2.13
CA HIS A 260 -4.61 7.88 -2.18
C HIS A 260 -5.22 7.32 -0.88
N LEU A 261 -6.05 6.30 -1.00
CA LEU A 261 -6.42 5.39 0.08
C LEU A 261 -6.16 3.96 -0.37
N GLY A 262 -5.62 3.16 0.53
CA GLY A 262 -5.56 1.71 0.41
C GLY A 262 -6.11 1.07 1.67
N PHE A 263 -6.05 -0.25 1.76
CA PHE A 263 -6.11 -0.97 3.02
C PHE A 263 -5.47 -2.35 2.87
N TRP A 264 -5.03 -2.91 4.00
CA TRP A 264 -4.60 -4.29 4.12
C TRP A 264 -5.70 -5.17 4.74
N SER A 265 -6.37 -6.02 3.98
CA SER A 265 -6.33 -6.23 2.53
C SER A 265 -7.72 -6.64 2.05
N ILE A 266 -7.96 -6.71 0.74
CA ILE A 266 -9.27 -7.15 0.24
C ILE A 266 -9.60 -8.59 0.61
N ASN A 267 -8.59 -9.46 0.75
CA ASN A 267 -8.76 -10.83 1.23
C ASN A 267 -9.39 -10.86 2.62
N ARG A 268 -9.12 -9.84 3.45
CA ARG A 268 -9.59 -9.72 4.83
C ARG A 268 -10.97 -9.09 4.97
N ASP A 269 -11.55 -8.54 3.91
CA ASP A 269 -12.79 -7.76 3.98
C ASP A 269 -14.05 -8.64 4.06
N LYS A 270 -14.09 -9.51 5.06
CA LYS A 270 -15.22 -10.39 5.39
C LYS A 270 -15.13 -10.80 6.85
N GLN A 271 -16.28 -11.04 7.46
CA GLN A 271 -16.33 -11.59 8.81
C GLN A 271 -15.76 -13.01 8.84
N CYS A 272 -14.96 -13.31 9.87
CA CYS A 272 -14.42 -14.65 10.08
C CYS A 272 -15.53 -15.66 10.41
N ARG A 273 -15.53 -16.83 9.75
CA ARG A 273 -16.49 -17.92 10.03
C ARG A 273 -16.29 -18.54 11.42
N LYS A 274 -15.07 -18.48 11.95
CA LYS A 274 -14.68 -18.87 13.32
C LYS A 274 -13.66 -17.85 13.81
N VAL A 275 -13.65 -17.52 15.10
CA VAL A 275 -12.53 -16.78 15.69
C VAL A 275 -11.27 -17.64 15.48
N SER A 276 -10.17 -17.03 15.00
CA SER A 276 -8.94 -17.73 14.63
C SER A 276 -8.58 -18.82 15.66
N PRO A 277 -8.33 -20.08 15.24
CA PRO A 277 -8.02 -21.18 16.15
C PRO A 277 -6.70 -21.00 16.90
N LYS A 278 -5.91 -19.96 16.57
CA LYS A 278 -4.64 -19.63 17.21
C LYS A 278 -4.83 -18.68 18.41
N PHE A 279 -5.76 -19.03 19.29
CA PHE A 279 -5.93 -18.37 20.57
C PHE A 279 -4.85 -18.88 21.54
N ASN A 280 -3.84 -18.05 21.86
CA ASN A 280 -2.78 -18.41 22.81
C ASN A 280 -3.02 -17.74 24.19
N GLY A 281 -4.27 -17.73 24.66
CA GLY A 281 -4.69 -16.91 25.80
C GLY A 281 -5.35 -15.62 25.30
N ASN A 282 -5.19 -14.49 25.98
CA ASN A 282 -5.88 -13.23 25.63
C ASN A 282 -5.48 -12.61 24.27
N TRP A 283 -4.56 -13.21 23.52
CA TRP A 283 -4.08 -12.69 22.25
C TRP A 283 -4.64 -13.52 21.10
N VAL A 284 -5.14 -12.82 20.08
CA VAL A 284 -5.74 -13.39 18.87
C VAL A 284 -4.84 -13.03 17.69
N GLU A 285 -4.39 -14.04 16.93
CA GLU A 285 -3.66 -13.81 15.69
C GLU A 285 -4.61 -13.24 14.62
N PRO A 286 -4.29 -12.10 13.98
CA PRO A 286 -5.03 -11.62 12.83
C PRO A 286 -5.05 -12.64 11.70
N ASP A 287 -6.22 -12.87 11.12
CA ASP A 287 -6.38 -13.81 10.02
C ASP A 287 -6.10 -13.09 8.66
N PRO A 288 -5.33 -13.69 7.73
CA PRO A 288 -5.11 -13.11 6.40
C PRO A 288 -6.36 -13.18 5.50
N ASP A 289 -7.35 -14.01 5.83
CA ASP A 289 -8.56 -14.24 5.04
C ASP A 289 -9.82 -13.61 5.66
N CYS A 290 -9.72 -12.91 6.79
CA CYS A 290 -10.86 -12.21 7.37
C CYS A 290 -10.42 -11.14 8.38
N SER A 291 -11.32 -10.23 8.74
CA SER A 291 -10.99 -9.06 9.55
C SER A 291 -11.05 -9.28 11.06
N ASN A 292 -11.57 -10.43 11.51
CA ASN A 292 -11.88 -10.71 12.92
C ASN A 292 -12.84 -9.70 13.58
N VAL A 293 -13.60 -8.93 12.81
CA VAL A 293 -14.69 -8.07 13.31
C VAL A 293 -16.04 -8.48 12.69
N GLN A 294 -17.13 -8.07 13.33
CA GLN A 294 -18.46 -8.27 12.78
C GLN A 294 -18.68 -7.30 11.62
N GLN A 295 -19.01 -7.82 10.44
CA GLN A 295 -19.21 -7.02 9.24
C GLN A 295 -20.01 -7.78 8.18
N GLN A 296 -20.56 -7.07 7.21
CA GLN A 296 -20.94 -7.68 5.93
C GLN A 296 -19.69 -7.93 5.07
N ALA A 297 -19.75 -8.91 4.16
CA ALA A 297 -18.67 -9.11 3.20
C ALA A 297 -18.50 -7.84 2.35
N PHE A 298 -17.26 -7.38 2.22
CA PHE A 298 -16.83 -6.20 1.47
C PHE A 298 -17.37 -4.85 1.97
N GLU A 299 -17.81 -4.80 3.24
CA GLU A 299 -18.33 -3.57 3.84
C GLU A 299 -17.27 -2.46 3.92
N PHE A 300 -16.00 -2.79 4.19
CA PHE A 300 -14.93 -1.78 4.20
C PHE A 300 -14.64 -1.27 2.78
N THR A 301 -14.61 -2.16 1.79
CA THR A 301 -14.49 -1.83 0.37
C THR A 301 -15.55 -0.82 -0.03
N ASP A 302 -16.82 -1.09 0.30
CA ASP A 302 -17.93 -0.21 -0.06
C ASP A 302 -17.79 1.17 0.60
N ILE A 303 -17.35 1.24 1.87
CA ILE A 303 -17.07 2.50 2.57
C ILE A 303 -15.94 3.28 1.88
N PHE A 304 -14.80 2.64 1.62
CA PHE A 304 -13.64 3.28 1.01
C PHE A 304 -13.91 3.75 -0.42
N ASN A 305 -14.67 2.98 -1.20
CA ASN A 305 -15.01 3.32 -2.58
C ASN A 305 -15.89 4.59 -2.67
N THR A 306 -16.51 5.03 -1.58
CA THR A 306 -17.22 6.31 -1.55
C THR A 306 -16.29 7.52 -1.68
N ILE A 307 -14.96 7.40 -1.61
CA ILE A 307 -14.03 8.54 -1.81
C ILE A 307 -14.22 9.26 -3.17
N PHE A 308 -14.83 8.56 -4.14
CA PHE A 308 -15.15 9.09 -5.46
C PHE A 308 -16.53 9.78 -5.56
N GLN A 309 -17.34 9.71 -4.50
CA GLN A 309 -18.66 10.35 -4.39
C GLN A 309 -18.57 11.67 -3.62
#